data_AF-A0AAE1G267-F1
#
_entry.id   AF-A0AAE1G267-F1
#
_cell.length_a   1.000
_cell.length_b   1.000
_cell.length_c   1.000
_cell.angle_alpha   90.00
_cell.angle_beta   90.00
_cell.angle_gamma   90.00
#
_symmetry.space_group_name_H-M   'P 1'
#
loop_
_entity.id
_entity.type
_entity.pdbx_description
1 polymer ?
#
loop_
_entity_poly.entity_id
_entity_poly.type
_entity_poly.pdbx_seq_one_letter_code
_entity_poly.pdbx_strand_id
1 'polypeptide(L)'
;MMVSLNIIHNDIKADNICVVNNYNGSPYVTVIDFGLATELGQILYNNNPVPEECRINQFWMAPEVLEGRVSNYHSDMYSLGVLFHWFFNLCLPRPLPRYLRTQLDTALHYYPSRRPHPTVLLNCLKEYKYSFDHGCGI
;
A
#
# COMPACT_ATOMS: atom_id res chain seq x y z
N MET A 1 -1.74 4.94 -12.47
CA MET A 1 -0.65 5.80 -13.00
C MET A 1 0.69 5.08 -12.92
N MET A 2 1.18 4.68 -11.75
CA MET A 2 2.47 3.95 -11.65
C MET A 2 2.46 2.59 -12.36
N VAL A 3 1.41 1.79 -12.12
CA VAL A 3 1.23 0.48 -12.77
C VAL A 3 1.17 0.58 -14.30
N SER A 4 0.55 1.63 -14.83
CA SER A 4 0.50 1.85 -16.29
C SER A 4 1.81 2.35 -16.90
N LEU A 5 2.75 2.80 -16.06
CA LEU A 5 4.06 3.30 -16.47
C LEU A 5 5.20 2.30 -16.22
N ASN A 6 4.90 1.08 -15.73
CA ASN A 6 5.91 0.12 -15.32
C ASN A 6 6.89 0.63 -14.25
N ILE A 7 6.36 1.44 -13.30
CA ILE A 7 7.13 1.97 -12.17
C ILE A 7 6.67 1.29 -10.88
N ILE A 8 7.64 0.85 -10.08
CA ILE A 8 7.46 0.39 -8.69
C ILE A 8 8.01 1.45 -7.75
N HIS A 9 7.27 1.84 -6.72
CA HIS A 9 7.68 2.88 -5.79
C HIS A 9 8.74 2.42 -4.79
N ASN A 10 8.55 1.21 -4.25
CA ASN A 10 9.34 0.60 -3.17
C ASN A 10 9.35 1.35 -1.82
N ASP A 11 8.62 2.47 -1.68
CA ASP A 11 8.63 3.30 -0.46
C ASP A 11 7.25 3.93 -0.15
N ILE A 12 6.17 3.18 -0.39
CA ILE A 12 4.83 3.65 -0.01
C ILE A 12 4.68 3.54 1.50
N LYS A 13 4.55 4.70 2.17
CA LYS A 13 4.36 4.84 3.61
C LYS A 13 3.66 6.16 3.91
N ALA A 14 3.18 6.34 5.14
CA ALA A 14 2.43 7.53 5.53
C ALA A 14 3.21 8.84 5.27
N ASP A 15 4.52 8.85 5.53
CA ASP A 15 5.43 9.99 5.30
C ASP A 15 5.46 10.43 3.82
N ASN A 16 5.22 9.50 2.90
CA ASN A 16 5.25 9.73 1.45
C ASN A 16 3.84 9.93 0.86
N ILE A 17 2.82 10.13 1.70
CA ILE A 17 1.48 10.51 1.28
C ILE A 17 1.22 11.96 1.65
N CYS A 18 1.03 12.82 0.65
CA CYS A 18 0.67 14.21 0.86
C CYS A 18 -0.83 14.41 0.63
N VAL A 19 -1.50 15.09 1.57
CA VAL A 19 -2.90 15.49 1.46
C VAL A 19 -2.96 17.01 1.37
N VAL A 20 -3.44 17.52 0.24
CA VAL A 20 -3.59 18.95 -0.03
C VAL A 20 -5.04 19.26 -0.35
N ASN A 21 -5.45 20.52 -0.25
CA ASN A 21 -6.78 20.94 -0.67
C ASN A 21 -6.75 21.34 -2.15
N ASN A 22 -7.72 20.85 -2.93
CA ASN A 22 -8.02 21.36 -4.25
C ASN A 22 -8.58 22.79 -4.17
N TYR A 23 -8.71 23.46 -5.32
CA TYR A 23 -9.32 24.78 -5.44
C TYR A 23 -10.74 24.88 -4.86
N ASN A 24 -11.49 23.78 -4.87
CA ASN A 24 -12.85 23.70 -4.30
C ASN A 24 -12.86 23.26 -2.82
N GLY A 25 -11.70 23.16 -2.17
CA GLY A 25 -11.57 22.74 -0.77
C GLY A 25 -11.67 21.22 -0.55
N SER A 26 -11.83 20.41 -1.60
CA SER A 26 -11.83 18.95 -1.43
C SER A 26 -10.41 18.41 -1.23
N PRO A 27 -10.21 17.36 -0.42
CA PRO A 27 -8.90 16.76 -0.24
C PRO A 27 -8.43 16.10 -1.55
N TYR A 28 -7.17 16.32 -1.88
CA TYR A 28 -6.43 15.70 -2.96
C TYR A 28 -5.23 14.97 -2.36
N VAL A 29 -5.10 13.69 -2.67
CA VAL A 29 -4.05 12.82 -2.12
C VAL A 29 -3.07 12.48 -3.23
N THR A 30 -1.78 12.70 -2.98
CA THR A 30 -0.70 12.32 -3.89
C THR A 30 0.38 11.53 -3.17
N VAL A 31 1.00 10.61 -3.90
CA VAL A 31 2.24 9.95 -3.47
C VAL A 31 3.42 10.84 -3.86
N ILE A 32 4.40 10.95 -2.97
CA ILE A 32 5.63 11.73 -3.17
C ILE A 32 6.87 10.85 -2.92
N ASP A 33 8.05 11.40 -3.21
CA ASP A 33 9.37 10.79 -2.98
C ASP A 33 9.63 9.48 -3.75
N PHE A 34 10.06 9.62 -5.00
CA PHE A 34 10.44 8.51 -5.88
C PHE A 34 11.92 8.11 -5.74
N GLY A 35 12.60 8.46 -4.65
CA GLY A 35 14.03 8.20 -4.46
C GLY A 35 14.43 6.72 -4.49
N LEU A 36 13.48 5.82 -4.18
CA LEU A 36 13.64 4.36 -4.26
C LEU A 36 12.88 3.71 -5.43
N ALA A 37 12.32 4.52 -6.34
CA ALA A 37 11.52 4.00 -7.42
C ALA A 37 12.38 3.27 -8.47
N THR A 38 11.84 2.19 -9.02
CA THR A 38 12.50 1.36 -10.04
C THR A 38 11.55 1.03 -11.18
N GLU A 39 12.10 0.64 -12.33
CA GLU A 39 11.29 0.01 -13.38
C GLU A 39 10.84 -1.39 -12.94
N LEU A 40 9.71 -1.85 -13.46
CA LEU A 40 9.20 -3.19 -13.24
C LEU A 40 10.25 -4.24 -13.60
N GLY A 41 10.54 -5.16 -12.66
CA GLY A 41 11.50 -6.24 -12.88
C GLY A 41 12.92 -5.94 -12.39
N GLN A 42 13.18 -4.74 -11.85
CA GLN A 42 14.46 -4.39 -11.26
C GLN A 42 14.56 -4.79 -9.77
N ILE A 43 15.79 -4.76 -9.25
CA ILE A 43 16.15 -5.17 -7.89
C ILE A 43 16.76 -3.96 -7.19
N LEU A 44 16.12 -3.50 -6.11
CA LEU A 44 16.50 -2.28 -5.41
C LEU A 44 17.87 -2.38 -4.71
N TYR A 45 18.17 -3.53 -4.12
CA TYR A 45 19.36 -3.74 -3.27
C TYR A 45 20.43 -4.63 -3.91
N ASN A 46 20.54 -4.67 -5.25
CA ASN A 46 21.56 -5.43 -5.98
C ASN A 46 21.69 -6.90 -5.51
N ASN A 47 20.57 -7.60 -5.30
CA ASN A 47 20.52 -8.98 -4.78
C ASN A 47 21.04 -9.19 -3.35
N ASN A 48 21.29 -8.12 -2.60
CA ASN A 48 21.70 -8.21 -1.21
C ASN A 48 20.48 -8.02 -0.30
N PRO A 49 20.22 -8.96 0.63
CA PRO A 49 19.21 -8.76 1.65
C PRO A 49 19.56 -7.56 2.54
N VAL A 50 18.54 -6.79 2.91
CA VAL A 50 18.65 -5.77 3.96
C VAL A 50 18.97 -6.48 5.27
N PRO A 51 19.99 -6.00 6.04
CA PRO A 51 20.33 -6.54 7.36
C PRO A 51 19.12 -6.56 8.29
N GLU A 52 18.98 -7.59 9.11
CA GLU A 52 17.81 -7.80 9.97
C GLU A 52 17.56 -6.62 10.91
N GLU A 53 18.64 -6.05 11.47
CA GLU A 53 18.64 -4.87 12.31
C GLU A 53 18.06 -3.62 11.61
N CYS A 54 18.18 -3.52 10.29
CA CYS A 54 17.65 -2.41 9.50
C CYS A 54 16.19 -2.62 9.09
N ARG A 55 15.69 -3.87 9.07
CA ARG A 55 14.33 -4.20 8.60
C ARG A 55 13.24 -3.63 9.50
N ILE A 56 13.52 -3.47 10.80
CA ILE A 56 12.58 -2.90 11.77
C ILE A 56 12.17 -1.48 11.35
N ASN A 57 13.10 -0.71 10.79
CA ASN A 57 12.86 0.65 10.32
C ASN A 57 12.25 0.71 8.92
N GLN A 58 11.95 -0.44 8.31
CA GLN A 58 11.43 -0.56 6.94
C GLN A 58 10.22 -1.51 6.89
N PHE A 59 9.42 -1.55 7.97
CA PHE A 59 8.31 -2.49 8.13
C PHE A 59 7.19 -2.33 7.09
N TRP A 60 7.16 -1.22 6.34
CA TRP A 60 6.26 -1.04 5.21
C TRP A 60 6.75 -1.73 3.93
N MET A 61 8.05 -2.01 3.80
CA MET A 61 8.60 -2.66 2.61
C MET A 61 8.21 -4.14 2.57
N ALA A 62 7.91 -4.62 1.36
CA ALA A 62 7.56 -6.01 1.15
C ALA A 62 8.72 -6.97 1.47
N PRO A 63 8.46 -8.18 2.01
CA PRO A 63 9.50 -9.13 2.37
C PRO A 63 10.47 -9.46 1.23
N GLU A 64 9.96 -9.63 0.01
CA GLU A 64 10.80 -9.91 -1.15
C GLU A 64 11.75 -8.76 -1.49
N VAL A 65 11.36 -7.52 -1.23
CA VAL A 65 12.23 -6.35 -1.43
C VAL A 65 13.35 -6.35 -0.39
N LEU A 66 13.00 -6.59 0.88
CA LEU A 66 13.97 -6.69 1.97
C LEU A 66 14.92 -7.88 1.81
N GLU A 67 14.53 -8.91 1.10
CA GLU A 67 15.37 -10.07 0.76
C GLU A 67 16.24 -9.83 -0.49
N GLY A 68 16.22 -8.63 -1.07
CA GLY A 68 16.98 -8.30 -2.27
C GLY A 68 16.44 -9.00 -3.53
N ARG A 69 15.18 -9.43 -3.53
CA ARG A 69 14.53 -10.02 -4.71
C ARG A 69 13.89 -8.93 -5.58
N VAL A 70 13.47 -9.34 -6.77
CA VAL A 70 12.78 -8.48 -7.74
C VAL A 70 11.49 -7.91 -7.13
N SER A 71 11.36 -6.60 -7.16
CA SER A 71 10.14 -5.91 -6.77
C SER A 71 9.17 -5.78 -7.96
N ASN A 72 7.89 -5.79 -7.64
CA ASN A 72 6.84 -5.63 -8.64
C ASN A 72 5.62 -4.93 -8.01
N TYR A 73 4.52 -4.81 -8.75
CA TYR A 73 3.33 -4.10 -8.25
C TYR A 73 2.76 -4.69 -6.96
N HIS A 74 2.93 -5.99 -6.73
CA HIS A 74 2.52 -6.61 -5.47
C HIS A 74 3.39 -6.18 -4.29
N SER A 75 4.63 -5.73 -4.52
CA SER A 75 5.49 -5.15 -3.48
C SER A 75 4.93 -3.81 -2.98
N ASP A 76 4.48 -2.95 -3.90
CA ASP A 76 3.74 -1.72 -3.55
C ASP A 76 2.39 -2.04 -2.89
N MET A 77 1.70 -3.12 -3.29
CA MET A 77 0.46 -3.56 -2.63
C MET A 77 0.66 -3.99 -1.18
N TYR A 78 1.79 -4.60 -0.84
CA TYR A 78 2.12 -4.91 0.56
C TYR A 78 2.25 -3.62 1.37
N SER A 79 2.99 -2.66 0.84
CA SER A 79 3.23 -1.36 1.45
C SER A 79 1.91 -0.59 1.67
N LEU A 80 1.00 -0.63 0.70
CA LEU A 80 -0.36 -0.11 0.84
C LEU A 80 -1.17 -0.85 1.92
N GLY A 81 -1.02 -2.17 2.03
CA GLY A 81 -1.64 -2.97 3.09
C GLY A 81 -1.21 -2.46 4.48
N VAL A 82 0.10 -2.26 4.69
CA VAL A 82 0.65 -1.73 5.95
C VAL A 82 0.08 -0.34 6.24
N LEU A 83 0.10 0.55 5.25
CA LEU A 83 -0.43 1.91 5.37
C LEU A 83 -1.91 1.92 5.77
N PHE A 84 -2.75 1.11 5.11
CA PHE A 84 -4.18 1.06 5.41
C PHE A 84 -4.46 0.43 6.77
N HIS A 85 -3.72 -0.60 7.17
CA HIS A 85 -3.83 -1.14 8.53
C HIS A 85 -3.51 -0.08 9.58
N TRP A 86 -2.42 0.68 9.38
CA TRP A 86 -2.06 1.78 10.26
C TRP A 86 -3.15 2.85 10.32
N PHE A 87 -3.62 3.31 9.16
CA PHE A 87 -4.70 4.30 9.05
C PHE A 87 -5.98 3.86 9.76
N PHE A 88 -6.47 2.65 9.47
CA PHE A 88 -7.73 2.18 10.03
C PHE A 88 -7.64 1.87 11.53
N ASN A 89 -6.51 1.37 12.02
CA ASN A 89 -6.32 1.12 13.45
C ASN A 89 -6.23 2.42 14.27
N LEU A 90 -5.71 3.51 13.68
CA LEU A 90 -5.57 4.79 14.38
C LEU A 90 -6.79 5.71 14.23
N CYS A 91 -7.45 5.69 13.08
CA CYS A 91 -8.43 6.72 12.72
C CYS A 91 -9.89 6.27 12.83
N LEU A 92 -10.18 4.96 12.95
CA LEU A 92 -11.56 4.47 12.98
C LEU A 92 -11.93 3.79 14.30
N PRO A 93 -13.00 4.27 14.99
CA PRO A 93 -13.52 3.60 16.18
C PRO A 93 -14.38 2.36 15.84
N ARG A 94 -14.60 2.05 14.56
CA ARG A 94 -15.47 0.95 14.12
C ARG A 94 -14.68 -0.15 13.41
N PRO A 95 -15.06 -1.43 13.60
CA PRO A 95 -14.43 -2.53 12.88
C PRO A 95 -14.69 -2.41 11.37
N LEU A 96 -13.65 -2.67 10.58
CA LEU A 96 -13.76 -2.75 9.13
C LEU A 96 -14.72 -3.87 8.70
N PRO A 97 -15.45 -3.70 7.57
CA PRO A 97 -16.20 -4.78 6.97
C PRO A 97 -15.30 -5.99 6.73
N ARG A 98 -15.82 -7.20 6.97
CA ARG A 98 -15.04 -8.43 6.89
C ARG A 98 -14.29 -8.58 5.57
N TYR A 99 -14.95 -8.25 4.46
CA TYR A 99 -14.35 -8.35 3.14
C TYR A 99 -13.16 -7.40 2.95
N LEU A 100 -13.31 -6.11 3.31
CA LEU A 100 -12.22 -5.13 3.25
C LEU A 100 -11.06 -5.55 4.15
N ARG A 101 -11.35 -5.99 5.39
CA ARG A 101 -10.34 -6.52 6.30
C ARG A 101 -9.58 -7.69 5.69
N THR A 102 -10.28 -8.68 5.14
CA THR A 102 -9.64 -9.83 4.49
C THR A 102 -8.74 -9.40 3.33
N GLN A 103 -9.15 -8.42 2.51
CA GLN A 103 -8.29 -7.92 1.43
C GLN A 103 -7.03 -7.21 1.95
N LEU A 104 -7.14 -6.43 3.03
CA LEU A 104 -5.99 -5.79 3.67
C LEU A 104 -5.04 -6.82 4.28
N ASP A 105 -5.57 -7.82 4.99
CA ASP A 105 -4.78 -8.92 5.55
C ASP A 105 -4.07 -9.70 4.42
N THR A 106 -4.77 -9.94 3.30
CA THR A 106 -4.21 -10.63 2.13
C THR A 106 -3.15 -9.80 1.42
N ALA A 107 -3.22 -8.46 1.48
CA ALA A 107 -2.15 -7.60 0.97
C ALA A 107 -0.84 -7.78 1.73
N LEU A 108 -0.89 -8.18 3.00
CA LEU A 108 0.29 -8.49 3.83
C LEU A 108 0.82 -9.92 3.62
N HIS A 109 0.29 -10.68 2.66
CA HIS A 109 0.74 -12.04 2.41
C HIS A 109 2.23 -12.07 2.01
N TYR A 110 3.01 -13.00 2.58
CA TYR A 110 4.44 -13.16 2.29
C TYR A 110 4.72 -13.34 0.78
N TYR A 111 4.05 -14.30 0.13
CA TYR A 111 4.15 -14.49 -1.32
C TYR A 111 3.44 -13.38 -2.12
N PRO A 112 4.13 -12.67 -3.03
CA PRO A 112 3.56 -11.58 -3.83
C PRO A 112 2.34 -12.00 -4.66
N SER A 113 2.36 -13.20 -5.24
CA SER A 113 1.29 -13.74 -6.09
C SER A 113 -0.03 -14.02 -5.35
N ARG A 114 -0.01 -14.02 -4.01
CA ARG A 114 -1.20 -14.19 -3.18
C ARG A 114 -1.85 -12.86 -2.79
N ARG A 115 -1.17 -11.74 -3.01
CA ARG A 115 -1.69 -10.40 -2.69
C ARG A 115 -2.75 -9.98 -3.71
N PRO A 116 -3.76 -9.20 -3.30
CA PRO A 116 -4.84 -8.81 -4.20
C PRO A 116 -4.32 -7.88 -5.29
N HIS A 117 -4.98 -7.91 -6.45
CA HIS A 117 -4.76 -6.90 -7.48
C HIS A 117 -5.26 -5.53 -6.99
N PRO A 118 -4.61 -4.40 -7.33
CA PRO A 118 -5.03 -3.06 -6.92
C PRO A 118 -6.53 -2.77 -7.12
N THR A 119 -7.11 -3.24 -8.22
CA THR A 119 -8.55 -3.09 -8.53
C THR A 119 -9.47 -3.71 -7.48
N VAL A 120 -9.10 -4.85 -6.90
CA VAL A 120 -9.92 -5.53 -5.88
C VAL A 120 -10.01 -4.66 -4.64
N LEU A 121 -8.86 -4.17 -4.15
CA LEU A 121 -8.81 -3.30 -2.99
C LEU A 121 -9.53 -1.96 -3.26
N LEU A 122 -9.36 -1.39 -4.45
CA LEU A 122 -10.05 -0.17 -4.86
C LEU A 122 -11.58 -0.33 -4.81
N ASN A 123 -12.11 -1.45 -5.30
CA ASN A 123 -13.54 -1.72 -5.27
C ASN A 123 -14.05 -1.87 -3.83
N CYS A 124 -13.32 -2.58 -2.97
CA CYS A 124 -13.66 -2.70 -1.55
C CYS A 124 -13.73 -1.34 -0.85
N LEU A 125 -12.76 -0.45 -1.14
CA LEU A 125 -12.71 0.88 -0.54
C LEU A 125 -13.84 1.78 -1.06
N LYS A 126 -14.23 1.66 -2.34
CA LYS A 126 -15.37 2.38 -2.91
C LYS A 126 -16.69 1.95 -2.27
N GLU A 127 -16.90 0.65 -2.12
CA GLU A 127 -18.08 0.10 -1.44
C GLU A 127 -18.12 0.55 0.02
N TYR A 128 -16.98 0.45 0.72
CA TYR A 128 -16.87 0.93 2.09
C TYR A 128 -17.21 2.42 2.22
N LYS A 129 -16.65 3.27 1.35
CA LYS A 129 -16.94 4.70 1.34
C LYS A 129 -18.43 4.96 1.06
N TYR A 130 -19.01 4.27 0.08
CA TYR A 130 -20.43 4.41 -0.24
C TYR A 130 -21.31 4.09 0.98
N SER A 131 -21.07 2.94 1.64
CA SER A 131 -21.81 2.55 2.84
C SER A 131 -21.60 3.51 4.01
N PHE A 132 -20.37 4.03 4.18
CA PHE A 132 -20.05 5.03 5.20
C PHE A 132 -20.82 6.34 4.98
N ASP A 133 -20.84 6.86 3.76
CA ASP A 133 -21.49 8.13 3.41
C ASP A 133 -23.03 8.04 3.51
N HIS A 134 -23.62 6.85 3.28
CA HIS A 134 -25.07 6.65 3.26
C HIS A 134 -25.63 5.96 4.52
N GLY A 135 -24.78 5.66 5.51
CA GLY A 135 -25.20 4.99 6.74
C GLY A 135 -25.78 3.59 6.55
N CYS A 136 -25.54 2.94 5.41
CA CYS A 136 -25.93 1.56 5.20
C CYS A 136 -25.03 0.66 6.06
N GLY A 137 -25.64 -0.02 7.05
CA GLY A 137 -24.93 -0.94 7.94
C GLY A 137 -24.19 -2.02 7.17
N ILE A 138 -22.91 -2.19 7.49
CA ILE A 138 -22.08 -3.35 7.14
C ILE A 138 -22.20 -4.44 8.19
#